data_AF-A0A7C2RDY7-F1
#
_entry.id   AF-A0A7C2RDY7-F1
#
_cell.length_a   1.000
_cell.length_b   1.000
_cell.length_c   1.000
_cell.angle_alpha   90.00
_cell.angle_beta   90.00
_cell.angle_gamma   90.00
#
_symmetry.space_group_name_H-M   'P 1'
#
loop_
_entity.id
_entity.type
_entity.pdbx_description
1 polymer ?
#
loop_
_entity_poly.entity_id
_entity_poly.type
_entity_poly.pdbx_seq_one_letter_code
_entity_poly.pdbx_strand_id
1 'polypeptide(L)'
;YKTLTVVDPPRGADGAGGMEYPTLITAGTEWWAPRRVLSPESVIVHEFGHQYWYGLVANNEFEEAWLDEGINAYSQSLVLETVYGPSHLYERFFSIPVSGQRWLEIKLPTAPFRGIGPIPLGTYGQYIPQSEWQRRWSRYIANADLDVMRHSAWEYLTADSYRTNSYDKPALLLRTLENYLGRDLMARVMRTYFQRYRYRHPTTQDFIDTVNEITGLDLDWYFDQLLSTGGVVDYAVSDLTSEPVEDQRGVYDRQGQRVTVQEADEAEAGGLYRSMITIRRLGSVVLPVRMEILFANGERVQEHWDGRNRWRQFHYINPSRVVSAEIFSATLDPAGPSHPLFLDVDFTNNSRRLEPDHLPALRWTAKFMFWIQNLLHQFSAFS
;
A
#
# COMPACT_ATOMS: atom_id res chain seq x y z
N TYR A 1 -2.47 15.03 -30.52
CA TYR A 1 -3.50 15.49 -31.47
C TYR A 1 -3.96 16.90 -31.11
N LYS A 2 -4.58 17.66 -32.04
CA LYS A 2 -5.13 19.00 -31.74
C LYS A 2 -6.51 18.96 -31.06
N THR A 3 -7.22 17.85 -31.21
CA THR A 3 -8.58 17.63 -30.71
C THR A 3 -8.65 16.26 -30.06
N LEU A 4 -9.37 16.17 -28.95
CA LEU A 4 -9.76 14.93 -28.28
C LEU A 4 -11.27 14.98 -28.06
N THR A 5 -11.96 13.94 -28.51
CA THR A 5 -13.39 13.77 -28.28
C THR A 5 -13.60 12.88 -27.06
N VAL A 6 -14.44 13.31 -26.13
CA VAL A 6 -14.83 12.53 -24.96
C VAL A 6 -16.33 12.25 -25.08
N VAL A 7 -16.71 10.98 -25.05
CA VAL A 7 -18.10 10.54 -25.22
C VAL A 7 -18.60 9.90 -23.93
N ASP A 8 -19.71 10.39 -23.40
CA ASP A 8 -20.44 9.74 -22.32
C ASP A 8 -21.43 8.71 -22.91
N PRO A 9 -21.21 7.40 -22.73
CA PRO A 9 -22.09 6.38 -23.28
C PRO A 9 -23.49 6.43 -22.65
N PRO A 10 -24.53 5.97 -23.36
CA PRO A 10 -25.87 5.87 -22.79
C PRO A 10 -25.89 4.88 -21.63
N ARG A 11 -26.80 5.10 -20.67
CA ARG A 11 -26.99 4.22 -19.51
C ARG A 11 -27.26 2.77 -19.95
N GLY A 12 -26.54 1.83 -19.34
CA GLY A 12 -26.63 0.40 -19.67
C GLY A 12 -25.67 -0.06 -20.78
N ALA A 13 -24.87 0.85 -21.34
CA ALA A 13 -23.76 0.52 -22.24
C ALA A 13 -22.45 0.33 -21.47
N ASP A 14 -22.46 -0.47 -20.40
CA ASP A 14 -21.31 -0.63 -19.50
C ASP A 14 -20.07 -1.18 -20.21
N GLY A 15 -20.24 -1.97 -21.28
CA GLY A 15 -19.15 -2.44 -22.14
C GLY A 15 -18.46 -1.35 -22.98
N ALA A 16 -18.99 -0.11 -22.98
CA ALA A 16 -18.35 1.07 -23.54
C ALA A 16 -17.96 2.09 -22.45
N GLY A 17 -18.00 1.68 -21.16
CA GLY A 17 -17.82 2.57 -20.00
C GLY A 17 -16.46 3.26 -19.91
N GLY A 18 -15.43 2.67 -20.51
CA GLY A 18 -14.09 3.21 -20.74
C GLY A 18 -13.53 2.56 -22.00
N MET A 19 -13.02 3.37 -22.93
CA MET A 19 -12.38 2.90 -24.16
C MET A 19 -11.49 4.00 -24.74
N GLU A 20 -10.34 3.61 -25.25
CA GLU A 20 -9.16 4.46 -25.40
C GLU A 20 -8.78 4.82 -26.84
N TYR A 21 -9.72 4.75 -27.80
CA TYR A 21 -9.42 4.97 -29.21
C TYR A 21 -8.63 6.28 -29.45
N PRO A 22 -7.71 6.30 -30.44
CA PRO A 22 -6.98 7.52 -30.76
C PRO A 22 -7.93 8.68 -31.06
N THR A 23 -7.77 9.80 -30.34
CA THR A 23 -8.62 11.01 -30.46
C THR A 23 -10.08 10.89 -30.03
N LEU A 24 -10.53 9.72 -29.57
CA LEU A 24 -11.89 9.48 -29.13
C LEU A 24 -11.87 8.53 -27.93
N ILE A 25 -12.18 9.05 -26.76
CA ILE A 25 -12.31 8.22 -25.56
C ILE A 25 -13.76 8.16 -25.11
N THR A 26 -14.19 7.02 -24.59
CA THR A 26 -15.47 6.91 -23.89
C THR A 26 -15.23 6.96 -22.39
N ALA A 27 -16.10 7.66 -21.66
CA ALA A 27 -16.04 7.68 -20.20
C ALA A 27 -17.44 7.90 -19.64
N GLY A 28 -17.92 6.95 -18.85
CA GLY A 28 -19.26 7.03 -18.27
C GLY A 28 -19.38 8.09 -17.17
N THR A 29 -20.53 8.77 -17.12
CA THR A 29 -20.93 9.58 -15.96
C THR A 29 -21.97 8.89 -15.09
N GLU A 30 -22.02 9.29 -13.83
CA GLU A 30 -22.99 8.79 -12.87
C GLU A 30 -23.91 9.92 -12.39
N TRP A 31 -25.22 9.66 -12.41
CA TRP A 31 -26.19 10.62 -11.87
C TRP A 31 -26.03 10.79 -10.37
N TRP A 32 -26.07 12.05 -9.94
CA TRP A 32 -25.95 12.48 -8.55
C TRP A 32 -24.64 12.07 -7.85
N ALA A 33 -23.58 11.78 -8.62
CA ALA A 33 -22.27 11.51 -8.06
C ALA A 33 -21.81 12.66 -7.14
N PRO A 34 -21.51 12.40 -5.86
CA PRO A 34 -20.95 13.42 -4.97
C PRO A 34 -19.62 13.94 -5.52
N ARG A 35 -19.30 15.23 -5.27
CA ARG A 35 -18.10 15.93 -5.80
C ARG A 35 -16.73 15.26 -5.59
N ARG A 36 -16.63 14.25 -4.73
CA ARG A 36 -15.38 13.54 -4.41
C ARG A 36 -15.43 12.04 -4.67
N VAL A 37 -16.48 11.60 -5.34
CA VAL A 37 -16.59 10.28 -5.96
C VAL A 37 -16.00 10.45 -7.35
N LEU A 38 -14.70 10.19 -7.47
CA LEU A 38 -13.91 10.46 -8.67
C LEU A 38 -14.12 9.40 -9.76
N SER A 39 -15.29 8.75 -9.86
CA SER A 39 -15.48 7.68 -10.86
C SER A 39 -15.38 8.20 -12.30
N PRO A 40 -16.01 9.33 -12.69
CA PRO A 40 -15.85 9.86 -14.04
C PRO A 40 -14.43 10.38 -14.28
N GLU A 41 -13.85 11.13 -13.33
CA GLU A 41 -12.48 11.64 -13.46
C GLU A 41 -11.46 10.51 -13.57
N SER A 42 -11.65 9.43 -12.80
CA SER A 42 -10.78 8.26 -12.82
C SER A 42 -10.77 7.63 -14.20
N VAL A 43 -11.94 7.37 -14.81
CA VAL A 43 -12.02 6.77 -16.15
C VAL A 43 -11.47 7.72 -17.21
N ILE A 44 -11.86 9.00 -17.20
CA ILE A 44 -11.36 9.99 -18.17
C ILE A 44 -9.83 10.08 -18.14
N VAL A 45 -9.23 10.14 -16.95
CA VAL A 45 -7.77 10.20 -16.79
C VAL A 45 -7.11 8.91 -17.30
N HIS A 46 -7.75 7.75 -17.08
CA HIS A 46 -7.29 6.46 -17.58
C HIS A 46 -7.26 6.43 -19.11
N GLU A 47 -8.39 6.69 -19.76
CA GLU A 47 -8.48 6.65 -21.22
C GLU A 47 -7.62 7.73 -21.90
N PHE A 48 -7.47 8.89 -21.24
CA PHE A 48 -6.53 9.92 -21.69
C PHE A 48 -5.08 9.44 -21.59
N GLY A 49 -4.73 8.72 -20.53
CA GLY A 49 -3.40 8.15 -20.34
C GLY A 49 -3.03 7.15 -21.43
N HIS A 50 -4.01 6.40 -21.94
CA HIS A 50 -3.84 5.52 -23.11
C HIS A 50 -3.59 6.27 -24.44
N GLN A 51 -3.64 7.60 -24.46
CA GLN A 51 -3.11 8.36 -25.60
C GLN A 51 -1.57 8.37 -25.60
N TYR A 52 -0.93 7.98 -24.50
CA TYR A 52 0.53 7.88 -24.34
C TYR A 52 0.95 6.40 -24.29
N TRP A 53 0.53 5.72 -23.24
CA TRP A 53 0.62 4.26 -23.08
C TRP A 53 -0.40 3.63 -24.04
N TYR A 54 -0.19 2.47 -24.65
CA TYR A 54 -0.96 2.03 -25.83
C TYR A 54 -0.88 2.96 -27.06
N GLY A 55 -1.51 4.12 -27.07
CA GLY A 55 -1.71 4.92 -28.28
C GLY A 55 -0.41 5.38 -28.96
N LEU A 56 0.60 5.78 -28.20
CA LEU A 56 1.92 6.13 -28.75
C LEU A 56 2.92 4.98 -28.58
N VAL A 57 3.00 4.34 -27.42
CA VAL A 57 3.98 3.27 -27.18
C VAL A 57 3.65 1.97 -27.92
N ALA A 58 2.37 1.75 -28.21
CA ALA A 58 1.77 0.58 -28.89
C ALA A 58 2.20 -0.77 -28.31
N ASN A 59 2.08 -0.90 -26.97
CA ASN A 59 2.17 -2.19 -26.29
C ASN A 59 1.11 -3.16 -26.88
N ASN A 60 1.41 -4.46 -26.84
CA ASN A 60 0.45 -5.47 -27.24
C ASN A 60 -0.47 -5.82 -26.06
N GLU A 61 -1.61 -5.13 -25.91
CA GLU A 61 -2.57 -5.37 -24.83
C GLU A 61 -3.02 -6.84 -24.72
N PHE A 62 -3.10 -7.54 -25.85
CA PHE A 62 -3.50 -8.94 -25.92
C PHE A 62 -2.50 -9.88 -25.26
N GLU A 63 -1.20 -9.66 -25.45
CA GLU A 63 -0.12 -10.53 -24.94
C GLU A 63 0.58 -9.97 -23.68
N GLU A 64 0.50 -8.66 -23.48
CA GLU A 64 1.21 -7.89 -22.46
C GLU A 64 0.25 -6.93 -21.74
N ALA A 65 -0.93 -7.43 -21.35
CA ALA A 65 -2.02 -6.63 -20.76
C ALA A 65 -1.56 -5.78 -19.57
N TRP A 66 -0.71 -6.33 -18.69
CA TRP A 66 -0.18 -5.59 -17.53
C TRP A 66 0.73 -4.41 -17.94
N LEU A 67 1.42 -4.51 -19.07
CA LEU A 67 2.32 -3.45 -19.56
C LEU A 67 1.50 -2.27 -20.07
N ASP A 68 0.36 -2.57 -20.70
CA ASP A 68 -0.54 -1.56 -21.19
C ASP A 68 -1.36 -0.93 -20.06
N GLU A 69 -2.14 -1.76 -19.38
CA GLU A 69 -3.08 -1.34 -18.35
C GLU A 69 -2.40 -0.92 -17.06
N GLY A 70 -1.32 -1.60 -16.69
CA GLY A 70 -0.64 -1.38 -15.41
C GLY A 70 0.18 -0.10 -15.39
N ILE A 71 0.93 0.18 -16.46
CA ILE A 71 1.66 1.45 -16.60
C ILE A 71 0.68 2.63 -16.65
N ASN A 72 -0.43 2.45 -17.38
CA ASN A 72 -1.46 3.47 -17.46
C ASN A 72 -2.14 3.68 -16.10
N ALA A 73 -2.50 2.60 -15.40
CA ALA A 73 -3.10 2.60 -14.07
C ALA A 73 -2.20 3.27 -13.01
N TYR A 74 -0.89 3.03 -13.06
CA TYR A 74 0.08 3.72 -12.20
C TYR A 74 0.12 5.23 -12.49
N SER A 75 0.19 5.61 -13.76
CA SER A 75 0.19 7.02 -14.19
C SER A 75 -1.11 7.74 -13.77
N GLN A 76 -2.25 7.09 -13.98
CA GLN A 76 -3.57 7.53 -13.55
C GLN A 76 -3.61 7.79 -12.04
N SER A 77 -3.12 6.84 -11.22
CA SER A 77 -3.11 6.99 -9.76
C SER A 77 -2.26 8.17 -9.30
N LEU A 78 -1.11 8.42 -9.93
CA LEU A 78 -0.30 9.61 -9.63
C LEU A 78 -1.04 10.91 -9.94
N VAL A 79 -1.74 10.98 -11.08
CA VAL A 79 -2.53 12.17 -11.46
C VAL A 79 -3.68 12.38 -10.48
N LEU A 80 -4.45 11.34 -10.17
CA LEU A 80 -5.58 11.42 -9.24
C LEU A 80 -5.14 11.87 -7.85
N GLU A 81 -4.06 11.26 -7.31
CA GLU A 81 -3.51 11.64 -6.01
C GLU A 81 -3.00 13.10 -5.99
N THR A 82 -2.32 13.53 -7.06
CA THR A 82 -1.72 14.88 -7.13
C THR A 82 -2.76 15.98 -7.33
N VAL A 83 -3.73 15.76 -8.20
CA VAL A 83 -4.69 16.81 -8.63
C VAL A 83 -5.93 16.84 -7.76
N TYR A 84 -6.45 15.66 -7.38
CA TYR A 84 -7.73 15.55 -6.69
C TYR A 84 -7.59 15.16 -5.21
N GLY A 85 -6.47 14.53 -4.84
CA GLY A 85 -6.25 14.01 -3.49
C GLY A 85 -7.11 12.80 -3.19
N PRO A 86 -7.37 12.50 -1.90
CA PRO A 86 -8.14 11.32 -1.50
C PRO A 86 -9.57 11.30 -2.07
N SER A 87 -9.91 10.21 -2.74
CA SER A 87 -11.28 9.91 -3.18
C SER A 87 -12.16 9.46 -2.00
N HIS A 88 -13.47 9.46 -2.19
CA HIS A 88 -14.43 9.14 -1.13
C HIS A 88 -15.32 7.98 -1.55
N LEU A 89 -15.53 7.03 -0.63
CA LEU A 89 -16.55 6.00 -0.79
C LEU A 89 -17.94 6.56 -0.49
N TYR A 90 -18.94 5.98 -1.14
CA TYR A 90 -20.35 6.25 -0.93
C TYR A 90 -21.14 4.96 -1.11
N GLU A 91 -22.32 4.89 -0.49
CA GLU A 91 -23.24 3.75 -0.67
C GLU A 91 -24.40 4.16 -1.57
N ARG A 92 -24.89 3.23 -2.39
CA ARG A 92 -26.12 3.42 -3.16
C ARG A 92 -27.27 2.72 -2.46
N PHE A 93 -28.29 3.48 -2.09
CA PHE A 93 -29.54 2.95 -1.58
C PHE A 93 -30.65 3.23 -2.59
N PHE A 94 -31.29 2.17 -3.11
CA PHE A 94 -32.26 2.28 -4.22
C PHE A 94 -31.75 3.10 -5.42
N SER A 95 -30.48 2.89 -5.82
CA SER A 95 -29.78 3.64 -6.89
C SER A 95 -29.49 5.12 -6.59
N ILE A 96 -29.91 5.64 -5.43
CA ILE A 96 -29.59 7.00 -5.00
C ILE A 96 -28.26 6.96 -4.25
N PRO A 97 -27.24 7.73 -4.67
CA PRO A 97 -26.02 7.85 -3.91
C PRO A 97 -26.31 8.60 -2.60
N VAL A 98 -26.07 7.94 -1.47
CA VAL A 98 -26.19 8.55 -0.15
C VAL A 98 -24.77 8.85 0.34
N SER A 99 -24.39 10.13 0.28
CA SER A 99 -23.13 10.59 0.85
C SER A 99 -23.27 10.71 2.37
N GLY A 100 -22.50 9.93 3.12
CA GLY A 100 -22.45 10.10 4.58
C GLY A 100 -21.80 11.43 4.96
N GLN A 101 -22.25 12.03 6.05
CA GLN A 101 -21.58 13.15 6.70
C GLN A 101 -20.72 12.65 7.86
N ARG A 102 -19.45 13.07 7.88
CA ARG A 102 -18.55 12.83 9.02
C ARG A 102 -18.69 13.97 10.02
N TRP A 103 -19.00 13.65 11.27
CA TRP A 103 -19.00 14.65 12.35
C TRP A 103 -17.79 14.52 13.28
N LEU A 104 -17.00 13.42 13.19
CA LEU A 104 -15.79 13.22 13.98
C LEU A 104 -14.68 12.45 13.22
N GLU A 105 -13.42 12.84 13.40
CA GLU A 105 -12.24 12.14 12.89
C GLU A 105 -11.28 11.81 14.04
N ILE A 106 -10.97 10.52 14.20
CA ILE A 106 -9.90 10.10 15.10
C ILE A 106 -8.63 9.98 14.25
N LYS A 107 -7.71 10.94 14.43
CA LYS A 107 -6.37 10.84 13.86
C LYS A 107 -5.62 9.74 14.60
N LEU A 108 -5.20 8.69 13.88
CA LEU A 108 -4.29 7.71 14.43
C LEU A 108 -2.88 8.31 14.52
N PRO A 109 -2.08 7.93 15.54
CA PRO A 109 -0.66 8.23 15.55
C PRO A 109 -0.02 7.74 14.24
N THR A 110 0.88 8.54 13.66
CA THR A 110 1.57 8.21 12.41
C THR A 110 2.37 6.93 12.49
N ALA A 111 2.82 6.56 13.69
CA ALA A 111 3.40 5.26 13.99
C ALA A 111 2.57 4.55 15.10
N PRO A 112 2.24 3.27 14.96
CA PRO A 112 2.69 2.38 13.90
C PRO A 112 1.60 2.16 12.82
N PHE A 113 0.84 3.19 12.44
CA PHE A 113 -0.39 3.06 11.64
C PHE A 113 -0.33 3.83 10.30
N ARG A 114 0.86 4.06 9.75
CA ARG A 114 1.06 4.97 8.61
C ARG A 114 0.32 4.52 7.35
N GLY A 115 0.08 3.21 7.19
CA GLY A 115 -0.67 2.62 6.08
C GLY A 115 -2.20 2.57 6.27
N ILE A 116 -2.70 2.68 7.50
CA ILE A 116 -4.13 2.50 7.82
C ILE A 116 -4.93 3.81 7.59
N GLY A 117 -4.30 4.97 7.81
CA GLY A 117 -4.95 6.28 7.69
C GLY A 117 -5.89 6.63 8.88
N PRO A 118 -6.47 7.85 8.89
CA PRO A 118 -7.36 8.29 9.96
C PRO A 118 -8.71 7.57 9.95
N ILE A 119 -9.39 7.60 11.10
CA ILE A 119 -10.67 6.89 11.30
C ILE A 119 -11.82 7.89 11.30
N PRO A 120 -12.70 7.86 10.28
CA PRO A 120 -13.92 8.66 10.27
C PRO A 120 -15.05 8.00 11.07
N LEU A 121 -15.80 8.80 11.84
CA LEU A 121 -17.05 8.41 12.52
C LEU A 121 -18.22 9.29 12.03
N GLY A 122 -19.35 8.69 11.64
CA GLY A 122 -20.49 9.35 10.99
C GLY A 122 -21.71 8.43 10.76
N THR A 123 -22.86 9.01 10.36
CA THR A 123 -24.09 8.28 9.97
C THR A 123 -23.94 7.57 8.61
N TYR A 124 -24.91 6.71 8.24
CA TYR A 124 -24.99 5.88 7.01
C TYR A 124 -24.25 6.42 5.77
N GLY A 125 -23.59 5.52 5.01
CA GLY A 125 -22.86 5.84 3.77
C GLY A 125 -21.44 6.35 4.03
N GLN A 126 -20.63 5.59 4.76
CA GLN A 126 -19.39 6.05 5.41
C GLN A 126 -18.47 6.87 4.50
N TYR A 127 -18.29 8.14 4.87
CA TYR A 127 -17.32 9.08 4.28
C TYR A 127 -15.91 8.70 4.75
N ILE A 128 -15.26 7.79 4.02
CA ILE A 128 -13.87 7.42 4.27
C ILE A 128 -13.01 8.01 3.16
N PRO A 129 -12.20 9.05 3.43
CA PRO A 129 -11.20 9.47 2.48
C PRO A 129 -10.23 8.31 2.30
N GLN A 130 -10.09 7.86 1.06
CA GLN A 130 -9.16 6.81 0.68
C GLN A 130 -8.16 7.37 -0.30
N SER A 131 -6.87 7.18 0.00
CA SER A 131 -5.84 7.43 -1.01
C SER A 131 -6.05 6.49 -2.20
N GLU A 132 -5.59 6.93 -3.37
CA GLU A 132 -5.65 6.15 -4.60
C GLU A 132 -4.99 4.78 -4.44
N TRP A 133 -3.85 4.74 -3.73
CA TRP A 133 -3.12 3.51 -3.44
C TRP A 133 -3.88 2.56 -2.50
N GLN A 134 -4.57 3.08 -1.48
CA GLN A 134 -5.44 2.27 -0.61
C GLN A 134 -6.63 1.71 -1.38
N ARG A 135 -7.21 2.48 -2.31
CA ARG A 135 -8.32 2.00 -3.16
C ARG A 135 -7.86 0.86 -4.05
N ARG A 136 -6.71 0.98 -4.72
CA ARG A 136 -6.14 -0.13 -5.52
C ARG A 136 -5.83 -1.34 -4.66
N TRP A 137 -5.19 -1.13 -3.50
CA TRP A 137 -4.90 -2.19 -2.54
C TRP A 137 -6.16 -2.96 -2.15
N SER A 138 -7.26 -2.29 -1.80
CA SER A 138 -8.51 -2.97 -1.43
C SER A 138 -9.12 -3.84 -2.53
N ARG A 139 -8.86 -3.53 -3.81
CA ARG A 139 -9.30 -4.33 -4.95
C ARG A 139 -8.34 -5.46 -5.29
N TYR A 140 -7.04 -5.22 -5.08
CA TYR A 140 -5.98 -6.20 -5.22
C TYR A 140 -6.14 -7.36 -4.23
N ILE A 141 -6.31 -7.08 -2.93
CA ILE A 141 -6.29 -8.11 -1.87
C ILE A 141 -7.38 -9.18 -2.02
N ALA A 142 -8.47 -8.88 -2.73
CA ALA A 142 -9.55 -9.83 -2.97
C ALA A 142 -9.12 -11.00 -3.89
N ASN A 143 -8.12 -10.79 -4.75
CA ASN A 143 -7.67 -11.76 -5.76
C ASN A 143 -6.12 -11.81 -5.86
N ALA A 144 -5.42 -11.55 -4.76
CA ALA A 144 -3.97 -11.30 -4.77
C ALA A 144 -3.13 -12.48 -5.30
N ASP A 145 -3.60 -13.71 -5.05
CA ASP A 145 -2.98 -14.99 -5.37
C ASP A 145 -3.73 -15.78 -6.47
N LEU A 146 -4.74 -15.18 -7.09
CA LEU A 146 -5.62 -15.87 -8.04
C LEU A 146 -4.92 -16.19 -9.37
N ASP A 147 -3.98 -15.34 -9.79
CA ASP A 147 -3.35 -15.39 -11.12
C ASP A 147 -2.00 -14.66 -11.13
N VAL A 148 -1.27 -14.78 -12.24
CA VAL A 148 -0.01 -14.05 -12.48
C VAL A 148 -0.22 -12.85 -13.40
N MET A 149 0.62 -11.82 -13.31
CA MET A 149 0.49 -10.61 -14.16
C MET A 149 0.96 -10.85 -15.59
N ARG A 150 1.91 -11.78 -15.79
CA ARG A 150 2.42 -12.14 -17.11
C ARG A 150 1.57 -13.22 -17.77
N HIS A 151 0.32 -12.87 -18.05
CA HIS A 151 -0.61 -13.67 -18.84
C HIS A 151 -1.10 -12.88 -20.05
N SER A 152 -1.44 -13.62 -21.11
CA SER A 152 -2.22 -13.03 -22.19
C SER A 152 -3.64 -12.74 -21.71
N ALA A 153 -4.29 -11.72 -22.27
CA ALA A 153 -5.59 -11.22 -21.79
C ALA A 153 -6.71 -12.31 -21.76
N TRP A 154 -6.63 -13.33 -22.62
CA TRP A 154 -7.59 -14.43 -22.70
C TRP A 154 -7.30 -15.62 -21.76
N GLU A 155 -6.16 -15.60 -21.07
CA GLU A 155 -5.74 -16.70 -20.18
C GLU A 155 -6.18 -16.50 -18.73
N TYR A 156 -6.57 -15.27 -18.37
CA TYR A 156 -7.04 -14.96 -17.03
C TYR A 156 -8.29 -15.73 -16.66
N LEU A 157 -8.33 -16.24 -15.43
CA LEU A 157 -9.41 -17.10 -14.94
C LEU A 157 -10.80 -16.43 -15.01
N THR A 158 -10.87 -15.15 -14.68
CA THR A 158 -12.11 -14.35 -14.64
C THR A 158 -11.83 -12.90 -15.03
N ALA A 159 -12.89 -12.13 -15.31
CA ALA A 159 -12.78 -10.68 -15.51
C ALA A 159 -12.20 -9.95 -14.28
N ASP A 160 -12.49 -10.43 -13.07
CA ASP A 160 -11.89 -9.88 -11.85
C ASP A 160 -10.40 -10.23 -11.73
N SER A 161 -10.00 -11.43 -12.16
CA SER A 161 -8.59 -11.80 -12.27
C SER A 161 -7.85 -10.89 -13.24
N TYR A 162 -8.40 -10.67 -14.45
CA TYR A 162 -7.87 -9.74 -15.44
C TYR A 162 -7.73 -8.34 -14.84
N ARG A 163 -8.78 -7.81 -14.21
CA ARG A 163 -8.76 -6.48 -13.58
C ARG A 163 -7.68 -6.37 -12.50
N THR A 164 -7.55 -7.37 -11.64
CA THR A 164 -6.55 -7.35 -10.57
C THR A 164 -5.13 -7.42 -11.12
N ASN A 165 -4.86 -8.30 -12.09
CA ASN A 165 -3.52 -8.61 -12.57
C ASN A 165 -3.04 -7.76 -13.75
N SER A 166 -3.94 -7.08 -14.47
CA SER A 166 -3.58 -6.11 -15.51
C SER A 166 -3.55 -4.66 -14.98
N TYR A 167 -4.31 -4.32 -13.92
CA TYR A 167 -4.41 -2.92 -13.44
C TYR A 167 -3.90 -2.72 -12.02
N ASP A 168 -4.55 -3.35 -11.03
CA ASP A 168 -4.34 -3.00 -9.62
C ASP A 168 -2.98 -3.50 -9.11
N LYS A 169 -2.65 -4.78 -9.30
CA LYS A 169 -1.39 -5.38 -8.87
C LYS A 169 -0.18 -4.77 -9.63
N PRO A 170 -0.22 -4.55 -10.96
CA PRO A 170 0.83 -3.83 -11.68
C PRO A 170 1.06 -2.40 -11.18
N ALA A 171 0.00 -1.65 -10.90
CA ALA A 171 0.15 -0.28 -10.39
C ALA A 171 0.80 -0.27 -9.00
N LEU A 172 0.48 -1.24 -8.14
CA LEU A 172 1.10 -1.41 -6.82
C LEU A 172 2.55 -1.90 -6.92
N LEU A 173 2.87 -2.73 -7.93
CA LEU A 173 4.25 -3.08 -8.29
C LEU A 173 5.02 -1.81 -8.64
N LEU A 174 4.57 -1.02 -9.61
CA LEU A 174 5.27 0.20 -10.02
C LEU A 174 5.39 1.23 -8.90
N ARG A 175 4.38 1.33 -8.01
CA ARG A 175 4.45 2.16 -6.79
C ARG A 175 5.49 1.65 -5.80
N THR A 176 5.60 0.33 -5.62
CA THR A 176 6.62 -0.26 -4.74
C THR A 176 8.02 -0.06 -5.32
N LEU A 177 8.17 -0.18 -6.64
CA LEU A 177 9.42 0.16 -7.33
C LEU A 177 9.76 1.65 -7.19
N GLU A 178 8.78 2.56 -7.32
CA GLU A 178 9.01 3.99 -7.08
C GLU A 178 9.46 4.28 -5.66
N ASN A 179 8.85 3.64 -4.65
CA ASN A 179 9.27 3.77 -3.26
C ASN A 179 10.73 3.32 -3.08
N TYR A 180 11.12 2.24 -3.77
CA TYR A 180 12.48 1.74 -3.74
C TYR A 180 13.48 2.69 -4.42
N LEU A 181 13.19 3.12 -5.65
CA LEU A 181 14.09 3.91 -6.48
C LEU A 181 14.12 5.41 -6.11
N GLY A 182 13.04 5.91 -5.52
CA GLY A 182 12.74 7.33 -5.41
C GLY A 182 12.11 7.91 -6.69
N ARG A 183 11.33 8.97 -6.50
CA ARG A 183 10.47 9.57 -7.54
C ARG A 183 11.25 10.08 -8.76
N ASP A 184 12.42 10.67 -8.57
CA ASP A 184 13.20 11.26 -9.66
C ASP A 184 13.77 10.20 -10.60
N LEU A 185 14.24 9.09 -10.03
CA LEU A 185 14.78 7.97 -10.80
C LEU A 185 13.64 7.22 -11.52
N MET A 186 12.53 6.98 -10.83
CA MET A 186 11.34 6.39 -11.45
C MET A 186 10.79 7.27 -12.59
N ALA A 187 10.69 8.59 -12.40
CA ALA A 187 10.27 9.51 -13.45
C ALA A 187 11.21 9.47 -14.66
N ARG A 188 12.53 9.30 -14.43
CA ARG A 188 13.51 9.12 -15.51
C ARG A 188 13.32 7.80 -16.25
N VAL A 189 13.04 6.69 -15.55
CA VAL A 189 12.70 5.40 -16.16
C VAL A 189 11.47 5.55 -17.06
N MET A 190 10.35 6.04 -16.52
CA MET A 190 9.10 6.19 -17.26
C MET A 190 9.25 7.10 -18.49
N ARG A 191 9.95 8.23 -18.33
CA ARG A 191 10.24 9.14 -19.45
C ARG A 191 11.10 8.49 -20.52
N THR A 192 12.14 7.76 -20.13
CA THR A 192 13.05 7.10 -21.07
C THR A 192 12.31 6.02 -21.85
N TYR A 193 11.58 5.16 -21.15
CA TYR A 193 10.76 4.11 -21.75
C TYR A 193 9.79 4.70 -22.79
N PHE A 194 9.01 5.70 -22.40
CA PHE A 194 8.09 6.38 -23.33
C PHE A 194 8.82 6.97 -24.56
N GLN A 195 9.92 7.70 -24.35
CA GLN A 195 10.63 8.35 -25.45
C GLN A 195 11.28 7.37 -26.42
N ARG A 196 11.76 6.23 -25.91
CA ARG A 196 12.41 5.17 -26.68
C ARG A 196 11.41 4.37 -27.50
N TYR A 197 10.27 4.03 -26.91
CA TYR A 197 9.31 3.10 -27.49
C TYR A 197 8.05 3.76 -28.07
N ARG A 198 7.91 5.09 -28.02
CA ARG A 198 6.88 5.76 -28.84
C ARG A 198 7.04 5.37 -30.32
N TYR A 199 5.94 4.94 -30.92
CA TYR A 199 5.80 4.40 -32.26
C TYR A 199 6.53 3.07 -32.47
N ARG A 200 6.64 2.23 -31.43
CA ARG A 200 7.23 0.88 -31.45
C ARG A 200 6.23 -0.15 -30.91
N HIS A 201 6.69 -1.35 -30.56
CA HIS A 201 5.88 -2.40 -29.93
C HIS A 201 6.75 -3.09 -28.85
N PRO A 202 6.97 -2.44 -27.70
CA PRO A 202 7.81 -3.01 -26.65
C PRO A 202 7.12 -4.19 -25.95
N THR A 203 7.95 -5.04 -25.38
CA THR A 203 7.59 -6.19 -24.56
C THR A 203 7.84 -5.90 -23.08
N THR A 204 7.43 -6.82 -22.21
CA THR A 204 7.82 -6.80 -20.80
C THR A 204 9.33 -6.64 -20.60
N GLN A 205 10.14 -7.34 -21.40
CA GLN A 205 11.60 -7.30 -21.25
C GLN A 205 12.16 -5.92 -21.60
N ASP A 206 11.61 -5.24 -22.60
CA ASP A 206 12.04 -3.89 -22.98
C ASP A 206 11.85 -2.86 -21.85
N PHE A 207 10.79 -3.03 -21.04
CA PHE A 207 10.56 -2.21 -19.84
C PHE A 207 11.58 -2.55 -18.74
N ILE A 208 11.77 -3.84 -18.45
CA ILE A 208 12.74 -4.31 -17.44
C ILE A 208 14.16 -3.85 -17.79
N ASP A 209 14.59 -4.01 -19.04
CA ASP A 209 15.88 -3.56 -19.54
C ASP A 209 16.06 -2.04 -19.39
N THR A 210 14.99 -1.27 -19.64
CA THR A 210 15.02 0.20 -19.43
C THR A 210 15.16 0.56 -17.96
N VAL A 211 14.49 -0.17 -17.06
CA VAL A 211 14.61 0.00 -15.61
C VAL A 211 16.05 -0.30 -15.19
N ASN A 212 16.61 -1.45 -15.58
CA ASN A 212 17.96 -1.87 -15.23
C ASN A 212 19.02 -0.88 -15.76
N GLU A 213 18.90 -0.45 -17.02
CA GLU A 213 19.81 0.51 -17.65
C GLU A 213 19.81 1.86 -16.91
N ILE A 214 18.63 2.41 -16.63
CA ILE A 214 18.51 3.76 -16.06
C ILE A 214 18.87 3.79 -14.57
N THR A 215 18.58 2.70 -13.85
CA THR A 215 18.91 2.58 -12.43
C THR A 215 20.35 2.14 -12.20
N GLY A 216 20.98 1.46 -13.16
CA GLY A 216 22.27 0.80 -12.99
C GLY A 216 22.21 -0.41 -12.04
N LEU A 217 21.01 -0.92 -11.76
CA LEU A 217 20.77 -2.07 -10.89
C LEU A 217 20.29 -3.27 -11.72
N ASP A 218 20.58 -4.47 -11.23
CA ASP A 218 19.93 -5.70 -11.70
C ASP A 218 18.65 -5.90 -10.85
N LEU A 219 17.50 -5.60 -11.45
CA LEU A 219 16.18 -5.73 -10.84
C LEU A 219 15.36 -6.87 -11.44
N ASP A 220 16.00 -7.80 -12.17
CA ASP A 220 15.30 -8.97 -12.74
C ASP A 220 14.65 -9.80 -11.63
N TRP A 221 15.34 -9.97 -10.50
CA TRP A 221 14.81 -10.64 -9.30
C TRP A 221 13.50 -10.02 -8.79
N TYR A 222 13.28 -8.72 -8.99
CA TYR A 222 12.07 -8.01 -8.56
C TYR A 222 10.91 -8.31 -9.52
N PHE A 223 11.15 -8.21 -10.82
CA PHE A 223 10.13 -8.44 -11.84
C PHE A 223 9.80 -9.91 -12.01
N ASP A 224 10.78 -10.82 -11.98
CA ASP A 224 10.59 -12.25 -12.17
C ASP A 224 9.58 -12.82 -11.17
N GLN A 225 9.76 -12.51 -9.88
CA GLN A 225 8.90 -13.04 -8.84
C GLN A 225 7.50 -12.40 -8.86
N LEU A 226 7.38 -11.11 -9.18
CA LEU A 226 6.11 -10.40 -9.12
C LEU A 226 5.27 -10.61 -10.38
N LEU A 227 5.88 -10.58 -11.56
CA LEU A 227 5.17 -10.74 -12.83
C LEU A 227 4.86 -12.20 -13.14
N SER A 228 5.79 -13.10 -12.84
CA SER A 228 5.72 -14.49 -13.33
C SER A 228 5.22 -15.50 -12.30
N THR A 229 4.94 -15.07 -11.06
CA THR A 229 4.47 -15.98 -10.01
C THR A 229 3.20 -15.46 -9.32
N GLY A 230 2.37 -16.37 -8.83
CA GLY A 230 1.18 -16.05 -8.01
C GLY A 230 1.54 -15.67 -6.56
N GLY A 231 2.81 -15.40 -6.29
CA GLY A 231 3.27 -15.07 -4.95
C GLY A 231 2.70 -13.75 -4.44
N VAL A 232 2.50 -13.70 -3.13
CA VAL A 232 2.06 -12.49 -2.41
C VAL A 232 3.14 -11.98 -1.48
N VAL A 233 3.10 -10.67 -1.22
CA VAL A 233 3.92 -9.99 -0.22
C VAL A 233 3.14 -10.01 1.09
N ASP A 234 3.73 -10.51 2.18
CA ASP A 234 3.15 -10.48 3.53
C ASP A 234 4.28 -10.50 4.56
N TYR A 235 4.47 -9.37 5.24
CA TYR A 235 5.54 -9.11 6.19
C TYR A 235 5.00 -8.65 7.54
N ALA A 236 5.21 -9.47 8.57
CA ALA A 236 4.65 -9.22 9.89
C ALA A 236 5.72 -8.85 10.94
N VAL A 237 5.37 -7.93 11.84
CA VAL A 237 6.02 -7.81 13.16
C VAL A 237 5.38 -8.82 14.10
N SER A 238 5.93 -10.04 14.08
CA SER A 238 5.34 -11.19 14.79
C SER A 238 5.49 -11.12 16.30
N ASP A 239 6.55 -10.49 16.80
CA ASP A 239 6.80 -10.38 18.24
C ASP A 239 7.56 -9.11 18.59
N LEU A 240 7.26 -8.56 19.77
CA LEU A 240 7.93 -7.38 20.34
C LEU A 240 7.88 -7.51 21.85
N THR A 241 9.05 -7.71 22.47
CA THR A 241 9.22 -7.71 23.91
C THR A 241 10.20 -6.62 24.32
N SER A 242 10.03 -6.08 25.52
CA SER A 242 10.98 -5.16 26.12
C SER A 242 10.92 -5.29 27.63
N GLU A 243 11.88 -6.01 28.17
CA GLU A 243 11.95 -6.35 29.59
C GLU A 243 13.07 -5.55 30.25
N PRO A 244 12.92 -5.09 31.50
CA PRO A 244 14.04 -4.54 32.23
C PRO A 244 15.13 -5.61 32.29
N VAL A 245 16.38 -5.21 32.07
CA VAL A 245 17.52 -6.08 32.37
C VAL A 245 17.55 -6.19 33.89
N GLU A 246 17.03 -7.31 34.40
CA GLU A 246 17.12 -7.58 35.83
C GLU A 246 18.58 -7.48 36.25
N ASP A 247 18.74 -6.81 37.39
CA ASP A 247 19.99 -6.43 38.00
C ASP A 247 21.03 -7.56 37.94
N GLN A 248 22.28 -7.20 37.66
CA GLN A 248 23.43 -8.11 37.65
C GLN A 248 23.71 -8.63 39.06
N ARG A 249 22.79 -9.41 39.65
CA ARG A 249 22.99 -10.04 40.95
C ARG A 249 23.92 -11.22 40.75
N GLY A 250 25.14 -11.07 41.24
CA GLY A 250 26.19 -12.06 41.02
C GLY A 250 27.54 -11.58 41.52
N VAL A 251 28.50 -12.49 41.47
CA VAL A 251 29.91 -12.21 41.76
C VAL A 251 30.62 -12.05 40.43
N TYR A 252 31.08 -10.84 40.12
CA TYR A 252 31.80 -10.54 38.90
C TYR A 252 33.27 -10.33 39.21
N ASP A 253 34.14 -10.80 38.33
CA ASP A 253 35.56 -10.47 38.35
C ASP A 253 35.78 -9.16 37.58
N ARG A 254 36.11 -8.08 38.30
CA ARG A 254 36.51 -6.81 37.72
C ARG A 254 37.96 -6.56 38.09
N GLN A 255 38.86 -6.67 37.10
CA GLN A 255 40.30 -6.43 37.25
C GLN A 255 40.96 -7.31 38.34
N GLY A 256 40.52 -8.57 38.50
CA GLY A 256 41.06 -9.51 39.48
C GLY A 256 40.44 -9.40 40.87
N GLN A 257 39.44 -8.53 41.07
CA GLN A 257 38.67 -8.43 42.30
C GLN A 257 37.23 -8.91 42.10
N ARG A 258 36.80 -9.79 43.01
CA ARG A 258 35.41 -10.27 43.08
C ARG A 258 34.52 -9.19 43.70
N VAL A 259 33.59 -8.66 42.91
CA VAL A 259 32.58 -7.71 43.36
C VAL A 259 31.22 -8.39 43.38
N THR A 260 30.56 -8.37 44.53
CA THR A 260 29.20 -8.90 44.71
C THR A 260 28.21 -7.75 44.69
N VAL A 261 27.25 -7.79 43.77
CA VAL A 261 26.13 -6.82 43.70
C VAL A 261 24.90 -7.50 44.32
N GLN A 262 24.38 -6.96 45.43
CA GLN A 262 23.37 -7.64 46.25
C GLN A 262 21.96 -7.05 46.22
N GLU A 263 21.75 -5.78 45.88
CA GLU A 263 20.41 -5.19 45.76
C GLU A 263 20.47 -3.90 44.93
N ALA A 264 19.47 -3.69 44.08
CA ALA A 264 19.26 -2.45 43.37
C ALA A 264 18.67 -1.43 44.35
N ASP A 265 19.30 -0.26 44.48
CA ASP A 265 18.62 0.94 44.97
C ASP A 265 17.51 1.28 43.94
N GLU A 266 16.31 0.75 44.15
CA GLU A 266 15.15 0.84 43.24
C GLU A 266 14.59 2.27 43.04
N ALA A 267 15.24 3.31 43.58
CA ALA A 267 14.71 4.68 43.55
C ALA A 267 15.40 5.64 42.56
N GLU A 268 16.56 5.32 41.98
CA GLU A 268 17.30 6.28 41.14
C GLU A 268 18.17 5.68 40.00
N ALA A 269 17.95 4.42 39.61
CA ALA A 269 18.67 3.82 38.47
C ALA A 269 17.82 3.82 37.19
N GLY A 270 18.19 4.63 36.21
CA GLY A 270 17.75 4.49 34.82
C GLY A 270 18.21 3.14 34.24
N GLY A 271 17.48 2.08 34.55
CA GLY A 271 17.79 0.70 34.17
C GLY A 271 17.78 0.47 32.66
N LEU A 272 18.64 -0.42 32.18
CA LEU A 272 18.64 -0.86 30.79
C LEU A 272 17.45 -1.79 30.54
N TYR A 273 16.86 -1.70 29.36
CA TYR A 273 15.87 -2.64 28.85
C TYR A 273 16.51 -3.52 27.80
N ARG A 274 16.20 -4.83 27.84
CA ARG A 274 16.44 -5.76 26.75
C ARG A 274 15.19 -5.81 25.89
N SER A 275 15.26 -5.27 24.68
CA SER A 275 14.18 -5.34 23.71
C SER A 275 14.50 -6.34 22.62
N MET A 276 13.49 -7.11 22.21
CA MET A 276 13.58 -8.09 21.13
C MET A 276 12.41 -7.87 20.18
N ILE A 277 12.72 -7.67 18.89
CA ILE A 277 11.72 -7.55 17.84
C ILE A 277 11.92 -8.67 16.85
N THR A 278 10.87 -9.45 16.58
CA THR A 278 10.90 -10.54 15.60
C THR A 278 10.00 -10.20 14.43
N ILE A 279 10.59 -10.10 13.24
CA ILE A 279 9.87 -9.90 11.98
C ILE A 279 9.87 -11.19 11.16
N ARG A 280 8.81 -11.39 10.37
CA ARG A 280 8.61 -12.59 9.55
C ARG A 280 8.13 -12.23 8.15
N ARG A 281 8.58 -12.99 7.16
CA ARG A 281 8.09 -12.98 5.79
C ARG A 281 7.17 -14.18 5.58
N LEU A 282 5.88 -13.95 5.71
CA LEU A 282 4.83 -14.95 5.59
C LEU A 282 4.54 -15.26 4.11
N GLY A 283 4.57 -14.23 3.26
CA GLY A 283 4.41 -14.33 1.81
C GLY A 283 5.59 -15.00 1.12
N SER A 284 5.41 -15.42 -0.14
CA SER A 284 6.47 -16.08 -0.93
C SER A 284 7.40 -15.09 -1.64
N VAL A 285 6.94 -13.87 -1.88
CA VAL A 285 7.72 -12.79 -2.52
C VAL A 285 8.79 -12.29 -1.54
N VAL A 286 10.01 -12.11 -2.02
CA VAL A 286 11.17 -11.56 -1.30
C VAL A 286 11.36 -10.11 -1.72
N LEU A 287 11.08 -9.18 -0.82
CA LEU A 287 11.43 -7.76 -0.94
C LEU A 287 12.33 -7.30 0.21
N PRO A 288 13.27 -6.37 -0.05
CA PRO A 288 13.89 -5.62 1.02
C PRO A 288 12.84 -4.74 1.70
N VAL A 289 12.90 -4.67 3.02
CA VAL A 289 12.02 -3.86 3.85
C VAL A 289 12.82 -3.02 4.84
N ARG A 290 12.25 -1.87 5.18
CA ARG A 290 12.73 -1.02 6.28
C ARG A 290 11.84 -1.23 7.48
N MET A 291 12.40 -1.26 8.68
CA MET A 291 11.65 -1.26 9.92
C MET A 291 11.96 0.01 10.71
N GLU A 292 10.92 0.74 11.11
CA GLU A 292 11.06 1.85 12.07
C GLU A 292 10.70 1.36 13.47
N ILE A 293 11.61 1.55 14.43
CA ILE A 293 11.45 1.22 15.84
C ILE A 293 11.33 2.51 16.63
N LEU A 294 10.33 2.62 17.49
CA LEU A 294 10.12 3.75 18.38
C LEU A 294 10.42 3.33 19.82
N PHE A 295 11.23 4.12 20.51
CA PHE A 295 11.53 3.98 21.93
C PHE A 295 10.64 4.92 22.77
N ALA A 296 10.47 4.61 24.05
CA ALA A 296 9.62 5.39 24.96
C ALA A 296 10.11 6.84 25.17
N ASN A 297 11.41 7.10 25.00
CA ASN A 297 12.02 8.42 25.02
C ASN A 297 11.77 9.24 23.73
N GLY A 298 11.09 8.67 22.73
CA GLY A 298 10.84 9.28 21.42
C GLY A 298 11.93 9.04 20.38
N GLU A 299 13.04 8.37 20.74
CA GLU A 299 14.10 7.97 19.81
C GLU A 299 13.56 7.01 18.77
N ARG A 300 14.04 7.15 17.53
CA ARG A 300 13.68 6.29 16.40
C ARG A 300 14.91 5.64 15.83
N VAL A 301 14.85 4.31 15.70
CA VAL A 301 15.89 3.52 15.03
C VAL A 301 15.31 2.95 13.74
N GLN A 302 16.09 3.00 12.67
CA GLN A 302 15.74 2.39 11.40
C GLN A 302 16.62 1.17 11.16
N GLU A 303 15.98 0.05 10.87
CA GLU A 303 16.63 -1.20 10.51
C GLU A 303 16.27 -1.58 9.07
N HIS A 304 17.16 -2.31 8.42
CA HIS A 304 16.95 -2.80 7.07
C HIS A 304 17.08 -4.31 7.03
N TRP A 305 16.16 -4.97 6.32
CA TRP A 305 16.16 -6.42 6.13
C TRP A 305 15.93 -6.76 4.66
N ASP A 306 16.74 -7.66 4.12
CA ASP A 306 16.65 -8.12 2.73
C ASP A 306 15.44 -9.03 2.45
N GLY A 307 14.77 -9.52 3.49
CA GLY A 307 13.64 -10.44 3.37
C GLY A 307 14.00 -11.86 2.92
N ARG A 308 15.29 -12.20 2.72
CA ARG A 308 15.67 -13.51 2.14
C ARG A 308 15.32 -14.66 3.09
N ASN A 309 15.67 -14.51 4.37
CA ASN A 309 15.26 -15.44 5.42
C ASN A 309 13.75 -15.34 5.68
N ARG A 310 13.16 -16.38 6.30
CA ARG A 310 11.75 -16.35 6.68
C ARG A 310 11.47 -15.46 7.89
N TRP A 311 12.50 -15.14 8.67
CA TRP A 311 12.42 -14.30 9.85
C TRP A 311 13.76 -13.62 10.12
N ARG A 312 13.71 -12.54 10.90
CA ARG A 312 14.87 -11.88 11.49
C ARG A 312 14.52 -11.35 12.87
N GLN A 313 15.48 -11.38 13.77
CA GLN A 313 15.35 -10.86 15.12
C GLN A 313 16.32 -9.71 15.34
N PHE A 314 15.85 -8.65 15.98
CA PHE A 314 16.64 -7.49 16.38
C PHE A 314 16.68 -7.42 17.90
N HIS A 315 17.86 -7.13 18.45
CA HIS A 315 18.10 -7.06 19.88
C HIS A 315 18.65 -5.70 20.25
N TYR A 316 18.06 -5.06 21.26
CA TYR A 316 18.52 -3.80 21.80
C TYR A 316 18.73 -3.92 23.30
N ILE A 317 19.81 -3.30 23.78
CA ILE A 317 20.00 -3.00 25.19
C ILE A 317 20.08 -1.48 25.29
N ASN A 318 19.04 -0.84 25.83
CA ASN A 318 18.91 0.62 25.82
C ASN A 318 18.25 1.09 27.14
N PRO A 319 18.62 2.27 27.71
CA PRO A 319 17.93 2.85 28.87
C PRO A 319 16.42 3.11 28.66
N SER A 320 15.97 3.16 27.41
CA SER A 320 14.56 3.29 27.04
C SER A 320 14.04 1.98 26.45
N ARG A 321 12.81 1.62 26.81
CA ARG A 321 12.12 0.46 26.23
C ARG A 321 11.62 0.75 24.81
N VAL A 322 11.66 -0.25 23.94
CA VAL A 322 10.95 -0.21 22.66
C VAL A 322 9.45 -0.23 22.91
N VAL A 323 8.71 0.69 22.29
CA VAL A 323 7.25 0.79 22.43
C VAL A 323 6.50 0.35 21.19
N SER A 324 7.11 0.46 20.00
CA SER A 324 6.51 -0.03 18.76
C SER A 324 7.53 -0.30 17.66
N ALA A 325 7.17 -1.18 16.73
CA ALA A 325 7.88 -1.38 15.47
C ALA A 325 6.88 -1.42 14.30
N GLU A 326 7.28 -0.89 13.15
CA GLU A 326 6.47 -0.87 11.91
C GLU A 326 7.35 -1.14 10.69
N ILE A 327 6.84 -1.97 9.77
CA ILE A 327 7.49 -2.35 8.51
C ILE A 327 7.03 -1.43 7.38
N PHE A 328 8.00 -1.00 6.57
CA PHE A 328 7.86 -0.11 5.43
C PHE A 328 8.56 -0.68 4.20
N SER A 329 8.19 -0.15 3.03
CA SER A 329 8.94 -0.36 1.80
C SER A 329 10.38 0.15 1.96
N ALA A 330 11.36 -0.65 1.53
CA ALA A 330 12.75 -0.19 1.48
C ALA A 330 12.92 0.91 0.43
N THR A 331 13.98 1.71 0.57
CA THR A 331 14.36 2.74 -0.39
C THR A 331 15.87 2.83 -0.52
N LEU A 332 16.34 3.19 -1.73
CA LEU A 332 17.75 3.45 -2.03
C LEU A 332 18.28 4.70 -1.33
N ASP A 333 17.40 5.64 -0.93
CA ASP A 333 17.76 6.81 -0.14
C ASP A 333 17.45 6.56 1.35
N PRO A 334 18.46 6.26 2.20
CA PRO A 334 18.26 6.05 3.63
C PRO A 334 17.65 7.26 4.34
N ALA A 335 17.88 8.48 3.83
CA ALA A 335 17.34 9.71 4.39
C ALA A 335 15.92 10.03 3.87
N GLY A 336 15.47 9.31 2.85
CA GLY A 336 14.14 9.45 2.25
C GLY A 336 13.00 9.02 3.18
N PRO A 337 11.78 9.52 2.94
CA PRO A 337 10.62 9.19 3.76
C PRO A 337 10.26 7.71 3.65
N SER A 338 9.75 7.15 4.75
CA SER A 338 9.24 5.77 4.75
C SER A 338 7.85 5.72 4.12
N HIS A 339 7.70 4.78 3.17
CA HIS A 339 6.47 4.57 2.43
C HIS A 339 5.82 3.23 2.82
N PRO A 340 4.48 3.16 2.91
CA PRO A 340 3.79 1.89 3.10
C PRO A 340 4.17 0.88 2.01
N LEU A 341 4.31 -0.40 2.40
CA LEU A 341 4.52 -1.50 1.47
C LEU A 341 3.18 -1.89 0.84
N PHE A 342 2.71 -1.12 -0.15
CA PHE A 342 1.33 -1.28 -0.66
C PHE A 342 1.02 -2.63 -1.33
N LEU A 343 2.04 -3.41 -1.72
CA LEU A 343 1.85 -4.77 -2.20
C LEU A 343 1.56 -5.78 -1.08
N ASP A 344 1.79 -5.43 0.18
CA ASP A 344 1.54 -6.32 1.30
C ASP A 344 0.05 -6.62 1.45
N VAL A 345 -0.34 -7.89 1.51
CA VAL A 345 -1.76 -8.28 1.58
C VAL A 345 -2.40 -8.02 2.95
N ASP A 346 -1.61 -7.80 4.01
CA ASP A 346 -2.11 -7.61 5.37
C ASP A 346 -1.35 -6.52 6.15
N PHE A 347 -1.73 -5.26 5.94
CA PHE A 347 -1.17 -4.15 6.71
C PHE A 347 -1.43 -4.21 8.22
N THR A 348 -2.36 -5.06 8.69
CA THR A 348 -2.69 -5.12 10.11
C THR A 348 -1.59 -5.81 10.92
N ASN A 349 -0.74 -6.60 10.27
CA ASN A 349 0.35 -7.32 10.90
C ASN A 349 1.73 -6.66 10.71
N ASN A 350 1.82 -5.63 9.85
CA ASN A 350 3.06 -4.87 9.58
C ASN A 350 3.55 -4.04 10.77
N SER A 351 2.75 -3.97 11.84
CA SER A 351 3.05 -3.18 13.03
C SER A 351 2.76 -3.93 14.32
N ARG A 352 3.52 -3.61 15.37
CA ARG A 352 3.24 -4.08 16.73
C ARG A 352 3.59 -3.01 17.75
N ARG A 353 2.80 -2.93 18.82
CA ARG A 353 3.10 -2.16 20.04
C ARG A 353 3.38 -3.11 21.20
N LEU A 354 4.23 -2.69 22.13
CA LEU A 354 4.50 -3.42 23.36
C LEU A 354 3.25 -3.53 24.22
N GLU A 355 2.54 -2.42 24.40
CA GLU A 355 1.27 -2.36 25.09
C GLU A 355 0.13 -2.27 24.05
N PRO A 356 -0.89 -3.13 24.11
CA PRO A 356 -2.02 -3.07 23.21
C PRO A 356 -2.69 -1.70 23.30
N ASP A 357 -2.81 -1.02 22.16
CA ASP A 357 -3.68 0.15 22.07
C ASP A 357 -5.12 -0.37 21.89
N HIS A 358 -6.00 -0.06 22.83
CA HIS A 358 -7.40 -0.48 22.75
C HIS A 358 -8.23 0.43 21.83
N LEU A 359 -7.70 1.58 21.38
CA LEU A 359 -8.42 2.51 20.51
C LEU A 359 -8.88 1.88 19.18
N PRO A 360 -8.07 1.06 18.47
CA PRO A 360 -8.51 0.35 17.26
C PRO A 360 -9.59 -0.72 17.52
N ALA A 361 -9.56 -1.39 18.67
CA ALA A 361 -10.58 -2.38 19.05
C ALA A 361 -11.91 -1.69 19.44
N LEU A 362 -11.83 -0.66 20.28
CA LEU A 362 -12.95 0.20 20.64
C LEU A 362 -13.62 0.82 19.39
N ARG A 363 -12.81 1.17 18.38
CA ARG A 363 -13.27 1.63 17.06
C ARG A 363 -14.13 0.60 16.33
N TRP A 364 -13.70 -0.66 16.25
CA TRP A 364 -14.46 -1.70 15.56
C TRP A 364 -15.75 -2.05 16.31
N THR A 365 -15.67 -2.12 17.64
CA THR A 365 -16.86 -2.32 18.49
C THR A 365 -17.85 -1.16 18.33
N ALA A 366 -17.38 0.10 18.35
CA ALA A 366 -18.25 1.27 18.14
C ALA A 366 -18.87 1.29 16.74
N LYS A 367 -18.11 0.98 15.68
CA LYS A 367 -18.64 0.87 14.31
C LYS A 367 -19.70 -0.22 14.20
N PHE A 368 -19.45 -1.39 14.78
CA PHE A 368 -20.37 -2.52 14.76
C PHE A 368 -21.65 -2.24 15.56
N MET A 369 -21.52 -1.72 16.78
CA MET A 369 -22.66 -1.35 17.62
C MET A 369 -23.51 -0.26 16.98
N PHE A 370 -22.87 0.72 16.34
CA PHE A 370 -23.58 1.75 15.60
C PHE A 370 -24.28 1.20 14.35
N TRP A 371 -23.67 0.25 13.64
CA TRP A 371 -24.31 -0.44 12.51
C TRP A 371 -25.55 -1.22 12.97
N ILE A 372 -25.45 -1.96 14.09
CA ILE A 372 -26.59 -2.66 14.72
C ILE A 372 -27.68 -1.67 15.13
N GLN A 373 -27.34 -0.61 15.87
CA GLN A 373 -28.32 0.39 16.32
C GLN A 373 -29.10 0.99 15.14
N ASN A 374 -28.40 1.25 14.03
CA ASN A 374 -28.98 1.82 12.84
C ASN A 374 -29.82 0.83 12.03
N LEU A 375 -29.41 -0.44 11.98
CA LEU A 375 -30.22 -1.52 11.42
C LEU A 375 -31.55 -1.65 12.19
N LEU A 376 -31.48 -1.62 13.53
CA LEU A 376 -32.65 -1.65 14.41
C LEU A 376 -33.56 -0.42 14.22
N HIS A 377 -32.99 0.77 14.07
CA HIS A 377 -33.77 1.99 13.77
C HIS A 377 -34.50 1.91 12.42
N GLN A 378 -33.90 1.29 11.40
CA GLN A 378 -34.58 1.08 10.13
C GLN A 378 -35.78 0.14 10.27
N PHE A 379 -35.63 -0.98 10.98
CA PHE A 379 -36.77 -1.87 11.26
C PHE A 379 -37.88 -1.17 12.07
N SER A 380 -37.53 -0.22 12.95
CA SER A 380 -38.52 0.58 13.70
C SER A 380 -39.24 1.65 12.86
N ALA A 381 -38.69 2.04 11.71
CA ALA A 381 -39.31 3.03 10.82
C ALA A 381 -40.36 2.42 9.88
N PHE A 382 -40.43 1.08 9.81
CA PHE A 382 -41.39 0.33 8.99
C PHE A 382 -42.42 -0.44 9.84
N SER A 383 -42.47 -0.21 11.15
CA SER A 383 -43.39 -0.83 12.11
C SER A 383 -44.44 0.13 12.65
#